data_AF-A0A1I6ANB5-F1
#
_entry.id   AF-A0A1I6ANB5-F1
#
_cell.length_a   1.000
_cell.length_b   1.000
_cell.length_c   1.000
_cell.angle_alpha   90.00
_cell.angle_beta   90.00
_cell.angle_gamma   90.00
#
_symmetry.space_group_name_H-M   'P 1'
#
loop_
_entity.id
_entity.type
_entity.pdbx_description
1 polymer ?
#
loop_
_entity_poly.entity_id
_entity_poly.type
_entity_poly.pdbx_seq_one_letter_code
_entity_poly.pdbx_strand_id
1 'polypeptide(L)'
;MTSSVSYMKFEPIQTYNEDPYSMYVSSALLKKWKMADESIIPLTIGRTCISVKMKTFSIDTSTLKIPTALFEKYSLPVQKYVFAVRFDEVLQTLKVGPIIGMLTNYYHDENDEPNFRSIHSFCEELEKGVKEYGGFFYVFAHADFSASSVKGFYYENERWVSSELPLPDVIYNRIHSRKLEQGSEMLALREMINDLEIPYFNERFFSKWEVYNYLSHEDHLLPYLPDTKLLTRESLIEMTNKYSTVFIKPIHGSQGRNILKITKDENSYWVDTSTNHHLKSERKLSFNELFQHYQTFFTKKWCIVQQGIDLIDYYSRQIDFRVLCHRNSQNLWSKTSTVARISAKQQFVSNIAQGGEIMRPVLALSHCFSKQEAMAQSALLAELAIEACSILSQHTSGILGELGVDIGIDHHGKLWIIEINSKPSKNFEDKSLKIRPSAKAIIRFCTSLAFEKSTKKEDS
;
A
#
# COMPACT_ATOMS: atom_id res chain seq x y z
N MET A 1 -22.02 7.75 22.30
CA MET A 1 -21.89 6.28 22.40
C MET A 1 -21.55 5.76 21.01
N THR A 2 -20.34 5.25 20.80
CA THR A 2 -19.93 4.69 19.51
C THR A 2 -20.71 3.40 19.26
N SER A 3 -21.54 3.36 18.21
CA SER A 3 -22.22 2.12 17.84
C SER A 3 -21.17 1.07 17.47
N SER A 4 -21.15 -0.04 18.19
CA SER A 4 -20.20 -1.14 17.98
C SER A 4 -20.51 -1.85 16.66
N VAL A 5 -19.50 -2.06 15.83
CA VAL A 5 -19.60 -2.89 14.62
C VAL A 5 -19.95 -4.33 15.04
N SER A 6 -20.95 -4.92 14.37
CA SER A 6 -21.35 -6.32 14.53
C SER A 6 -21.11 -7.07 13.22
N TYR A 7 -20.89 -8.38 13.25
CA TYR A 7 -20.74 -9.19 12.03
C TYR A 7 -22.01 -9.98 11.77
N MET A 8 -22.54 -9.90 10.54
CA MET A 8 -23.80 -10.53 10.17
C MET A 8 -23.69 -11.30 8.87
N LYS A 9 -24.40 -12.43 8.80
CA LYS A 9 -24.57 -13.25 7.61
C LYS A 9 -25.68 -12.66 6.74
N PHE A 10 -25.37 -12.33 5.51
CA PHE A 10 -26.33 -11.92 4.50
C PHE A 10 -26.64 -13.16 3.66
N GLU A 11 -27.87 -13.66 3.77
CA GLU A 11 -28.30 -14.86 3.07
C GLU A 11 -29.38 -14.52 2.03
N PRO A 12 -29.18 -14.86 0.75
CA PRO A 12 -30.20 -14.68 -0.27
C PRO A 12 -31.49 -15.43 0.03
N ILE A 13 -32.63 -14.81 -0.27
CA ILE A 13 -33.96 -15.43 -0.25
C ILE A 13 -34.72 -15.04 -1.53
N GLN A 14 -35.45 -15.99 -2.11
CA GLN A 14 -36.41 -15.69 -3.17
C GLN A 14 -37.75 -15.34 -2.55
N THR A 15 -38.29 -14.18 -2.90
CA THR A 15 -39.56 -13.70 -2.39
C THR A 15 -40.56 -13.64 -3.55
N TYR A 16 -41.59 -14.49 -3.50
CA TYR A 16 -42.68 -14.47 -4.49
C TYR A 16 -43.82 -13.59 -3.94
N ASN A 17 -44.21 -12.54 -4.67
CA ASN A 17 -45.28 -11.60 -4.31
C ASN A 17 -45.04 -10.71 -3.08
N GLU A 18 -43.80 -10.57 -2.61
CA GLU A 18 -43.45 -9.63 -1.55
C GLU A 18 -42.65 -8.44 -2.10
N ASP A 19 -42.58 -7.36 -1.32
CA ASP A 19 -41.81 -6.16 -1.66
C ASP A 19 -40.32 -6.51 -1.81
N PRO A 20 -39.71 -6.30 -3.00
CA PRO A 20 -38.31 -6.66 -3.27
C PRO A 20 -37.29 -5.87 -2.44
N TYR A 21 -37.73 -4.82 -1.75
CA TYR A 21 -36.91 -4.00 -0.86
C TYR A 21 -37.19 -4.26 0.63
N SER A 22 -37.78 -5.42 0.96
CA SER A 22 -37.94 -5.88 2.34
C SER A 22 -36.76 -6.74 2.80
N MET A 23 -36.08 -6.32 3.87
CA MET A 23 -35.02 -7.09 4.52
C MET A 23 -35.56 -7.80 5.76
N TYR A 24 -35.28 -9.10 5.91
CA TYR A 24 -35.83 -9.89 7.01
C TYR A 24 -34.80 -10.09 8.11
N VAL A 25 -35.25 -9.85 9.35
CA VAL A 25 -34.42 -9.77 10.54
C VAL A 25 -35.09 -10.47 11.72
N SER A 26 -34.32 -10.93 12.70
CA SER A 26 -34.90 -11.48 13.93
C SER A 26 -35.56 -10.39 14.79
N SER A 27 -36.63 -10.75 15.51
CA SER A 27 -37.30 -9.84 16.46
C SER A 27 -36.36 -9.36 17.58
N ALA A 28 -35.44 -10.22 18.02
CA ALA A 28 -34.41 -9.87 18.99
C ALA A 28 -33.42 -8.82 18.45
N LEU A 29 -33.08 -8.86 17.15
CA LEU A 29 -32.20 -7.87 16.54
C LEU A 29 -32.88 -6.51 16.38
N LEU A 30 -34.15 -6.46 15.96
CA LEU A 30 -34.93 -5.21 15.94
C LEU A 30 -35.00 -4.56 17.31
N LYS A 31 -35.26 -5.36 18.35
CA LYS A 31 -35.24 -4.88 19.74
C LYS A 31 -33.88 -4.31 20.14
N LYS A 32 -32.78 -4.96 19.73
CA LYS A 32 -31.40 -4.47 19.95
C LYS A 32 -31.17 -3.12 19.27
N TRP A 33 -31.72 -2.93 18.07
CA TRP A 33 -31.67 -1.67 17.32
C TRP A 33 -32.74 -0.65 17.73
N LYS A 34 -33.58 -0.97 18.73
CA LYS A 34 -34.71 -0.13 19.18
C LYS A 34 -35.62 0.29 18.01
N MET A 35 -35.84 -0.63 17.09
CA MET A 35 -36.58 -0.41 15.86
C MET A 35 -37.90 -1.19 15.88
N ALA A 36 -38.98 -0.58 15.39
CA ALA A 36 -40.27 -1.25 15.25
C ALA A 36 -40.26 -2.19 14.02
N ASP A 37 -41.11 -3.21 14.05
CA ASP A 37 -41.36 -4.01 12.85
C ASP A 37 -41.97 -3.15 11.73
N GLU A 38 -41.74 -3.52 10.48
CA GLU A 38 -42.16 -2.79 9.27
C GLU A 38 -41.54 -1.38 9.12
N SER A 39 -40.55 -1.00 9.93
CA SER A 39 -39.83 0.27 9.81
C SER A 39 -39.09 0.35 8.48
N ILE A 40 -39.09 1.54 7.86
CA ILE A 40 -38.32 1.81 6.65
C ILE A 40 -37.06 2.59 7.05
N ILE A 41 -35.90 2.05 6.72
CA ILE A 41 -34.61 2.63 7.07
C ILE A 41 -33.70 2.75 5.84
N PRO A 42 -32.79 3.74 5.80
CA PRO A 42 -31.71 3.74 4.83
C PRO A 42 -30.74 2.57 5.10
N LEU A 43 -30.49 1.76 4.08
CA LEU A 43 -29.42 0.77 4.04
C LEU A 43 -28.32 1.30 3.12
N THR A 44 -27.08 1.30 3.60
CA THR A 44 -25.91 1.73 2.83
C THR A 44 -24.96 0.56 2.67
N ILE A 45 -24.63 0.23 1.42
CA ILE A 45 -23.59 -0.75 1.07
C ILE A 45 -22.66 -0.08 0.05
N GLY A 46 -21.38 0.06 0.39
CA GLY A 46 -20.47 0.90 -0.40
C GLY A 46 -20.93 2.36 -0.39
N ARG A 47 -21.04 2.97 -1.58
CA ARG A 47 -21.59 4.33 -1.74
C ARG A 47 -23.07 4.38 -2.14
N THR A 48 -23.71 3.23 -2.29
CA THR A 48 -25.13 3.14 -2.65
C THR A 48 -25.99 3.13 -1.38
N CYS A 49 -27.03 3.96 -1.35
CA CYS A 49 -27.98 4.02 -0.23
C CYS A 49 -29.42 3.83 -0.73
N ILE A 50 -30.14 2.87 -0.17
CA ILE A 50 -31.51 2.52 -0.57
C ILE A 50 -32.37 2.37 0.68
N SER A 51 -33.59 2.90 0.64
CA SER A 51 -34.58 2.68 1.70
C SER A 51 -35.09 1.24 1.65
N VAL A 52 -34.96 0.52 2.75
CA VAL A 52 -35.43 -0.87 2.88
C VAL A 52 -36.43 -0.98 4.02
N LYS A 53 -37.44 -1.82 3.82
CA LYS A 53 -38.42 -2.15 4.85
C LYS A 53 -37.91 -3.31 5.69
N MET A 54 -37.96 -3.19 7.01
CA MET A 54 -37.51 -4.22 7.93
C MET A 54 -38.68 -5.12 8.30
N LYS A 55 -38.53 -6.44 8.12
CA LYS A 55 -39.57 -7.40 8.48
C LYS A 55 -39.07 -8.44 9.46
N THR A 56 -39.87 -8.74 10.47
CA THR A 56 -39.54 -9.85 11.38
C THR A 56 -39.61 -11.20 10.67
N PHE A 57 -38.65 -12.07 10.98
CA PHE A 57 -38.62 -13.45 10.50
C PHE A 57 -37.97 -14.37 11.53
N SER A 58 -38.33 -15.65 11.50
CA SER A 58 -37.82 -16.65 12.43
C SER A 58 -36.40 -17.10 12.04
N ILE A 59 -35.41 -16.27 12.37
CA ILE A 59 -33.97 -16.49 12.14
C ILE A 59 -33.16 -16.09 13.38
N ASP A 60 -31.89 -16.51 13.42
CA ASP A 60 -30.98 -16.13 14.49
C ASP A 60 -30.55 -14.64 14.41
N THR A 61 -30.02 -14.11 15.50
CA THR A 61 -29.64 -12.69 15.61
C THR A 61 -28.42 -12.27 14.79
N SER A 62 -27.69 -13.22 14.21
CA SER A 62 -26.51 -12.97 13.37
C SER A 62 -26.81 -13.12 11.87
N THR A 63 -28.05 -13.42 11.48
CA THR A 63 -28.45 -13.62 10.09
C THR A 63 -29.46 -12.56 9.66
N LEU A 64 -29.27 -12.03 8.45
CA LEU A 64 -30.23 -11.21 7.70
C LEU A 64 -30.59 -11.97 6.42
N LYS A 65 -31.88 -12.13 6.14
CA LYS A 65 -32.32 -12.64 4.83
C LYS A 65 -32.56 -11.47 3.90
N ILE A 66 -31.94 -11.54 2.72
CA ILE A 66 -31.90 -10.45 1.76
C ILE A 66 -32.53 -10.93 0.45
N PRO A 67 -33.58 -10.27 -0.07
CA PRO A 67 -34.11 -10.61 -1.39
C PRO A 67 -33.04 -10.53 -2.48
N THR A 68 -33.08 -11.45 -3.44
CA THR A 68 -32.14 -11.45 -4.57
C THR A 68 -32.16 -10.13 -5.35
N ALA A 69 -33.34 -9.50 -5.49
CA ALA A 69 -33.50 -8.20 -6.12
C ALA A 69 -32.71 -7.08 -5.42
N LEU A 70 -32.49 -7.18 -4.10
CA LEU A 70 -31.72 -6.18 -3.36
C LEU A 70 -30.21 -6.34 -3.65
N PHE A 71 -29.71 -7.57 -3.78
CA PHE A 71 -28.32 -7.81 -4.23
C PHE A 71 -28.08 -7.20 -5.61
N GLU A 72 -28.97 -7.48 -6.58
CA GLU A 72 -28.90 -6.92 -7.93
C GLU A 72 -28.92 -5.39 -7.92
N LYS A 73 -29.75 -4.79 -7.07
CA LYS A 73 -29.84 -3.34 -6.93
C LYS A 73 -28.57 -2.69 -6.36
N TYR A 74 -27.84 -3.41 -5.51
CA TYR A 74 -26.51 -3.01 -5.02
C TYR A 74 -25.37 -3.44 -5.96
N SER A 75 -25.67 -4.05 -7.11
CA SER A 75 -24.65 -4.65 -7.99
C SER A 75 -23.76 -5.68 -7.28
N LEU A 76 -24.30 -6.35 -6.24
CA LEU A 76 -23.61 -7.41 -5.54
C LEU A 76 -23.97 -8.77 -6.16
N PRO A 77 -23.00 -9.68 -6.36
CA PRO A 77 -23.29 -11.05 -6.73
C PRO A 77 -24.27 -11.73 -5.77
N VAL A 78 -25.18 -12.55 -6.28
CA VAL A 78 -26.20 -13.22 -5.45
C VAL A 78 -25.59 -14.44 -4.77
N GLN A 79 -25.00 -14.22 -3.60
CA GLN A 79 -24.39 -15.27 -2.79
C GLN A 79 -24.49 -14.95 -1.29
N LYS A 80 -24.01 -15.87 -0.45
CA LYS A 80 -23.89 -15.61 0.99
C LYS A 80 -22.69 -14.75 1.29
N TYR A 81 -22.86 -13.79 2.20
CA TYR A 81 -21.77 -12.94 2.69
C TYR A 81 -21.73 -12.92 4.21
N VAL A 82 -20.56 -12.59 4.75
CA VAL A 82 -20.43 -12.06 6.10
C VAL A 82 -19.99 -10.62 5.95
N PHE A 83 -20.71 -9.69 6.58
CA PHE A 83 -20.38 -8.27 6.55
C PHE A 83 -20.23 -7.72 7.96
N ALA A 84 -19.33 -6.77 8.12
CA ALA A 84 -19.41 -5.82 9.22
C ALA A 84 -20.63 -4.90 9.00
N VAL A 85 -21.38 -4.69 10.08
CA VAL A 85 -22.62 -3.93 10.10
C VAL A 85 -22.58 -2.94 11.24
N ARG A 86 -22.90 -1.69 10.95
CA ARG A 86 -23.07 -0.63 11.94
C ARG A 86 -24.43 0.02 11.77
N PHE A 87 -25.22 -0.04 12.83
CA PHE A 87 -26.46 0.72 12.93
C PHE A 87 -26.18 2.08 13.60
N ASP A 88 -26.60 3.17 12.97
CA ASP A 88 -26.63 4.50 13.57
C ASP A 88 -28.02 4.74 14.14
N GLU A 89 -28.15 4.71 15.46
CA GLU A 89 -29.43 4.88 16.17
C GLU A 89 -30.05 6.28 15.94
N VAL A 90 -29.24 7.31 15.68
CA VAL A 90 -29.72 8.69 15.51
C VAL A 90 -30.27 8.87 14.10
N LEU A 91 -29.51 8.43 13.09
CA LEU A 91 -29.91 8.52 11.68
C LEU A 91 -30.84 7.38 11.25
N GLN A 92 -31.11 6.42 12.15
CA GLN A 92 -31.83 5.18 11.85
C GLN A 92 -31.31 4.50 10.58
N THR A 93 -29.98 4.51 10.38
CA THR A 93 -29.33 4.06 9.14
C THR A 93 -28.51 2.82 9.40
N LEU A 94 -28.61 1.83 8.51
CA LEU A 94 -27.79 0.62 8.57
C LEU A 94 -26.67 0.69 7.53
N LYS A 95 -25.42 0.78 8.00
CA LYS A 95 -24.24 0.72 7.13
C LYS A 95 -23.63 -0.68 7.13
N VAL A 96 -23.31 -1.19 5.95
CA VAL A 96 -22.78 -2.54 5.70
C VAL A 96 -21.53 -2.44 4.84
N GLY A 97 -20.49 -3.18 5.20
CA GLY A 97 -19.22 -3.17 4.47
C GLY A 97 -18.11 -3.90 5.24
N PRO A 98 -16.83 -3.58 4.97
CA PRO A 98 -16.39 -2.67 3.92
C PRO A 98 -16.56 -3.30 2.53
N ILE A 99 -16.91 -2.48 1.54
CA ILE A 99 -16.69 -2.77 0.13
C ILE A 99 -15.32 -2.19 -0.26
N ILE A 100 -14.36 -3.05 -0.57
CA ILE A 100 -12.98 -2.67 -0.87
C ILE A 100 -12.71 -2.87 -2.36
N GLY A 101 -12.46 -1.78 -3.08
CA GLY A 101 -12.02 -1.82 -4.46
C GLY A 101 -10.50 -1.66 -4.55
N MET A 102 -9.78 -2.61 -5.16
CA MET A 102 -8.36 -2.44 -5.45
C MET A 102 -8.16 -2.00 -6.89
N LEU A 103 -7.57 -0.81 -7.05
CA LEU A 103 -7.25 -0.24 -8.36
C LEU A 103 -5.88 -0.75 -8.83
N THR A 104 -5.85 -1.49 -9.94
CA THR A 104 -4.61 -1.92 -10.59
C THR A 104 -4.83 -2.20 -12.08
N ASN A 105 -3.75 -2.38 -12.82
CA ASN A 105 -3.82 -2.78 -14.22
C ASN A 105 -3.79 -4.30 -14.30
N TYR A 106 -4.49 -4.85 -15.28
CA TYR A 106 -4.49 -6.26 -15.59
C TYR A 106 -4.26 -6.50 -17.08
N TYR A 107 -4.03 -7.74 -17.45
CA TYR A 107 -4.11 -8.27 -18.82
C TYR A 107 -4.77 -9.64 -18.75
N HIS A 108 -5.32 -10.11 -19.86
CA HIS A 108 -5.85 -11.47 -19.93
C HIS A 108 -4.73 -12.46 -20.21
N ASP A 109 -4.72 -13.58 -19.48
CA ASP A 109 -3.82 -14.70 -19.75
C ASP A 109 -4.34 -15.58 -20.90
N GLU A 110 -3.67 -16.71 -21.14
CA GLU A 110 -4.03 -17.64 -22.22
C GLU A 110 -5.42 -18.29 -22.04
N ASN A 111 -5.96 -18.28 -20.82
CA ASN A 111 -7.29 -18.80 -20.49
C ASN A 111 -8.36 -17.70 -20.38
N ASP A 112 -8.03 -16.48 -20.82
CA ASP A 112 -8.87 -15.28 -20.71
C ASP A 112 -9.13 -14.83 -19.25
N GLU A 113 -8.34 -15.32 -18.28
CA GLU A 113 -8.44 -14.89 -16.88
C GLU A 113 -7.59 -13.63 -16.63
N PRO A 114 -8.04 -12.72 -15.73
CA PRO A 114 -7.30 -11.51 -15.43
C PRO A 114 -6.03 -11.82 -14.63
N ASN A 115 -4.91 -11.34 -15.13
CA ASN A 115 -3.61 -11.41 -14.47
C ASN A 115 -3.20 -10.04 -13.92
N PHE A 116 -2.99 -9.96 -12.61
CA PHE A 116 -2.62 -8.74 -11.89
C PHE A 116 -1.10 -8.64 -11.65
N ARG A 117 -0.28 -9.25 -12.50
CA ARG A 117 1.19 -9.24 -12.40
C ARG A 117 1.68 -9.70 -11.03
N SER A 118 2.63 -8.96 -10.45
CA SER A 118 3.28 -9.22 -9.17
C SER A 118 2.39 -9.08 -7.94
N ILE A 119 1.12 -8.71 -8.09
CA ILE A 119 0.18 -8.67 -6.96
C ILE A 119 -0.95 -9.69 -7.10
N HIS A 120 -0.98 -10.55 -8.12
CA HIS A 120 -2.10 -11.47 -8.34
C HIS A 120 -2.40 -12.35 -7.11
N SER A 121 -1.40 -13.06 -6.57
CA SER A 121 -1.57 -13.85 -5.34
C SER A 121 -1.91 -13.01 -4.11
N PHE A 122 -1.48 -11.75 -4.08
CA PHE A 122 -1.85 -10.82 -3.01
C PHE A 122 -3.32 -10.36 -3.13
N CYS A 123 -3.89 -10.32 -4.34
CA CYS A 123 -5.31 -10.05 -4.55
C CYS A 123 -6.16 -11.19 -3.97
N GLU A 124 -5.79 -12.44 -4.26
CA GLU A 124 -6.47 -13.63 -3.73
C GLU A 124 -6.37 -13.70 -2.21
N GLU A 125 -5.20 -13.37 -1.66
CA GLU A 125 -5.00 -13.30 -0.21
C GLU A 125 -5.84 -12.20 0.45
N LEU A 126 -5.91 -11.00 -0.15
CA LEU A 126 -6.77 -9.94 0.33
C LEU A 126 -8.23 -10.35 0.26
N GLU A 127 -8.65 -10.99 -0.81
CA GLU A 127 -10.02 -11.46 -0.99
C GLU A 127 -10.41 -12.44 0.12
N LYS A 128 -9.58 -13.48 0.34
CA LYS A 128 -9.76 -14.42 1.45
C LYS A 128 -9.83 -13.70 2.79
N GLY A 129 -8.93 -12.75 3.02
CA GLY A 129 -8.90 -11.98 4.25
C GLY A 129 -10.12 -11.10 4.45
N VAL A 130 -10.63 -10.47 3.40
CA VAL A 130 -11.83 -9.64 3.46
C VAL A 130 -13.07 -10.50 3.76
N LYS A 131 -13.18 -11.69 3.14
CA LYS A 131 -14.22 -12.67 3.51
C LYS A 131 -14.15 -13.08 4.99
N GLU A 132 -12.95 -13.36 5.51
CA GLU A 132 -12.75 -13.73 6.93
C GLU A 132 -13.06 -12.59 7.90
N TYR A 133 -12.71 -11.34 7.54
CA TYR A 133 -12.93 -10.15 8.37
C TYR A 133 -14.31 -9.52 8.19
N GLY A 134 -15.14 -10.05 7.29
CA GLY A 134 -16.50 -9.60 7.04
C GLY A 134 -16.54 -8.35 6.14
N GLY A 135 -16.51 -8.56 4.83
CA GLY A 135 -16.55 -7.52 3.80
C GLY A 135 -16.67 -8.11 2.39
N PHE A 136 -16.55 -7.25 1.38
CA PHE A 136 -16.49 -7.65 -0.02
C PHE A 136 -15.31 -6.97 -0.71
N PHE A 137 -14.60 -7.73 -1.56
CA PHE A 137 -13.39 -7.28 -2.24
C PHE A 137 -13.49 -7.55 -3.73
N TYR A 138 -13.03 -6.60 -4.52
CA TYR A 138 -12.86 -6.78 -5.96
C TYR A 138 -11.71 -5.94 -6.50
N VAL A 139 -11.26 -6.28 -7.70
CA VAL A 139 -10.17 -5.62 -8.42
C VAL A 139 -10.72 -4.95 -9.68
N PHE A 140 -10.26 -3.75 -10.00
CA PHE A 140 -10.69 -3.02 -11.20
C PHE A 140 -9.54 -2.18 -11.78
N ALA A 141 -9.61 -1.86 -13.07
CA ALA A 141 -8.71 -0.91 -13.72
C ALA A 141 -9.32 0.49 -13.82
N HIS A 142 -8.49 1.48 -14.11
CA HIS A 142 -8.92 2.88 -14.13
C HIS A 142 -10.02 3.16 -15.16
N ALA A 143 -10.01 2.45 -16.29
CA ALA A 143 -10.98 2.59 -17.37
C ALA A 143 -12.36 1.98 -17.03
N ASP A 144 -12.43 1.14 -15.99
CA ASP A 144 -13.64 0.41 -15.61
C ASP A 144 -14.45 1.09 -14.50
N PHE A 145 -14.02 2.27 -14.05
CA PHE A 145 -14.68 3.03 -12.99
C PHE A 145 -15.58 4.11 -13.58
N SER A 146 -16.81 4.20 -13.08
CA SER A 146 -17.79 5.24 -13.45
C SER A 146 -18.45 5.84 -12.22
N ALA A 147 -19.23 6.91 -12.41
CA ALA A 147 -19.95 7.57 -11.32
C ALA A 147 -21.10 6.75 -10.73
N SER A 148 -21.51 5.64 -11.37
CA SER A 148 -22.66 4.82 -10.94
C SER A 148 -22.31 3.38 -10.59
N SER A 149 -21.29 2.81 -11.21
CA SER A 149 -20.85 1.43 -10.99
C SER A 149 -19.36 1.26 -11.32
N VAL A 150 -18.82 0.13 -10.90
CA VAL A 150 -17.46 -0.28 -11.26
C VAL A 150 -17.52 -1.63 -11.95
N LYS A 151 -17.06 -1.71 -13.20
CA LYS A 151 -16.80 -3.01 -13.80
C LYS A 151 -15.50 -3.55 -13.21
N GLY A 152 -15.49 -4.81 -12.81
CA GLY A 152 -14.30 -5.37 -12.16
C GLY A 152 -14.37 -6.87 -12.00
N PHE A 153 -13.47 -7.40 -11.19
CA PHE A 153 -13.31 -8.83 -10.96
C PHE A 153 -13.40 -9.14 -9.47
N TYR A 154 -14.32 -10.02 -9.10
CA TYR A 154 -14.39 -10.60 -7.75
C TYR A 154 -14.00 -12.08 -7.81
N TYR A 155 -13.57 -12.64 -6.69
CA TYR A 155 -13.09 -14.03 -6.66
C TYR A 155 -14.19 -14.98 -6.18
N GLU A 156 -14.53 -15.95 -7.03
CA GLU A 156 -15.54 -16.96 -6.78
C GLU A 156 -15.10 -18.29 -7.42
N ASN A 157 -15.31 -19.41 -6.72
CA ASN A 157 -15.00 -20.75 -7.23
C ASN A 157 -13.57 -20.87 -7.79
N GLU A 158 -12.60 -20.31 -7.05
CA GLU A 158 -11.17 -20.30 -7.41
C GLU A 158 -10.82 -19.52 -8.69
N ARG A 159 -11.71 -18.64 -9.16
CA ARG A 159 -11.52 -17.83 -10.36
C ARG A 159 -11.95 -16.38 -10.16
N TRP A 160 -11.36 -15.49 -10.95
CA TRP A 160 -11.76 -14.10 -11.03
C TRP A 160 -12.90 -13.93 -12.04
N VAL A 161 -14.08 -13.52 -11.56
CA VAL A 161 -15.30 -13.37 -12.36
C VAL A 161 -15.54 -11.90 -12.66
N SER A 162 -15.70 -11.55 -13.94
CA SER A 162 -16.04 -10.19 -14.35
C SER A 162 -17.51 -9.87 -14.07
N SER A 163 -17.79 -8.70 -13.48
CA SER A 163 -19.14 -8.23 -13.23
C SER A 163 -19.22 -6.71 -13.08
N GLU A 164 -20.43 -6.18 -13.10
CA GLU A 164 -20.73 -4.82 -12.62
C GLU A 164 -20.87 -4.88 -11.09
N LEU A 165 -20.13 -4.02 -10.40
CA LEU A 165 -19.92 -4.08 -8.95
C LEU A 165 -20.26 -2.72 -8.30
N PRO A 166 -20.62 -2.71 -6.99
CA PRO A 166 -20.94 -1.47 -6.29
C PRO A 166 -19.79 -0.48 -6.29
N LEU A 167 -20.12 0.81 -6.21
CA LEU A 167 -19.16 1.82 -5.79
C LEU A 167 -18.58 1.46 -4.41
N PRO A 168 -17.26 1.42 -4.24
CA PRO A 168 -16.64 0.90 -3.03
C PRO A 168 -16.67 1.91 -1.89
N ASP A 169 -16.64 1.41 -0.65
CA ASP A 169 -16.43 2.27 0.53
C ASP A 169 -15.03 2.88 0.55
N VAL A 170 -14.05 2.19 -0.04
CA VAL A 170 -12.64 2.59 -0.04
C VAL A 170 -11.91 2.01 -1.24
N ILE A 171 -11.01 2.81 -1.82
CA ILE A 171 -10.17 2.41 -2.94
C ILE A 171 -8.72 2.31 -2.49
N TYR A 172 -8.12 1.13 -2.71
CA TYR A 172 -6.69 0.89 -2.52
C TYR A 172 -5.94 1.00 -3.86
N ASN A 173 -5.12 2.03 -4.03
CA ASN A 173 -4.30 2.15 -5.25
C ASN A 173 -3.09 1.21 -5.22
N ARG A 174 -3.04 0.29 -6.19
CA ARG A 174 -1.91 -0.62 -6.43
C ARG A 174 -1.39 -0.65 -7.87
N ILE A 175 -1.66 0.39 -8.65
CA ILE A 175 -1.10 0.57 -9.99
C ILE A 175 0.43 0.45 -9.96
N HIS A 176 0.98 -0.34 -10.88
CA HIS A 176 2.42 -0.61 -10.98
C HIS A 176 3.21 0.47 -11.73
N SER A 177 2.53 1.28 -12.54
CA SER A 177 3.15 2.20 -13.50
C SER A 177 3.06 3.65 -13.04
N ARG A 178 4.23 4.22 -12.70
CA ARG A 178 4.39 5.66 -12.43
C ARG A 178 3.89 6.53 -13.60
N LYS A 179 4.13 6.08 -14.84
CA LYS A 179 3.70 6.80 -16.05
C LYS A 179 2.18 6.85 -16.14
N LEU A 180 1.50 5.74 -15.83
CA LEU A 180 0.05 5.67 -15.89
C LEU A 180 -0.58 6.55 -14.81
N GLU A 181 -0.05 6.54 -13.58
CA GLU A 181 -0.53 7.41 -12.48
C GLU A 181 -0.38 8.92 -12.71
N GLN A 182 0.47 9.31 -13.67
CA GLN A 182 0.69 10.69 -14.08
C GLN A 182 -0.09 11.07 -15.34
N GLY A 183 -0.81 10.12 -15.95
CA GLY A 183 -1.62 10.36 -17.14
C GLY A 183 -2.90 11.13 -16.85
N SER A 184 -3.45 11.81 -17.85
CA SER A 184 -4.69 12.59 -17.76
C SER A 184 -5.90 11.75 -17.35
N GLU A 185 -6.00 10.50 -17.83
CA GLU A 185 -7.07 9.57 -17.44
C GLU A 185 -7.09 9.29 -15.94
N MET A 186 -5.91 9.16 -15.33
CA MET A 186 -5.78 8.96 -13.88
C MET A 186 -6.09 10.22 -13.09
N LEU A 187 -5.85 11.41 -13.64
CA LEU A 187 -6.26 12.66 -13.01
C LEU A 187 -7.79 12.77 -12.99
N ALA A 188 -8.45 12.51 -14.13
CA ALA A 188 -9.91 12.51 -14.22
C ALA A 188 -10.55 11.47 -13.29
N LEU A 189 -9.96 10.28 -13.17
CA LEU A 189 -10.41 9.27 -12.21
C LEU A 189 -10.31 9.78 -10.76
N ARG A 190 -9.21 10.43 -10.38
CA ARG A 190 -9.04 10.98 -9.02
C ARG A 190 -10.07 12.06 -8.71
N GLU A 191 -10.36 12.95 -9.67
CA GLU A 191 -11.42 13.96 -9.53
C GLU A 191 -12.78 13.30 -9.29
N MET A 192 -13.14 12.29 -10.10
CA MET A 192 -14.39 11.54 -9.93
C MET A 192 -14.48 10.82 -8.57
N ILE A 193 -13.40 10.17 -8.13
CA ILE A 193 -13.32 9.51 -6.82
C ILE A 193 -13.51 10.52 -5.68
N ASN A 194 -12.91 11.71 -5.82
CA ASN A 194 -13.05 12.79 -4.85
C ASN A 194 -14.48 13.34 -4.79
N ASP A 195 -15.12 13.54 -5.93
CA ASP A 195 -16.52 14.01 -6.02
C ASP A 195 -17.51 13.00 -5.40
N LEU A 196 -17.20 11.70 -5.51
CA LEU A 196 -17.96 10.62 -4.86
C LEU A 196 -17.64 10.48 -3.37
N GLU A 197 -16.69 11.26 -2.84
CA GLU A 197 -16.13 11.22 -1.49
C GLU A 197 -15.73 9.79 -1.08
N ILE A 198 -15.05 9.06 -1.98
CA ILE A 198 -14.55 7.71 -1.70
C ILE A 198 -13.11 7.84 -1.17
N PRO A 199 -12.82 7.42 0.08
CA PRO A 199 -11.46 7.33 0.58
C PRO A 199 -10.55 6.57 -0.38
N TYR A 200 -9.52 7.25 -0.87
CA TYR A 200 -8.56 6.74 -1.83
C TYR A 200 -7.17 6.89 -1.26
N PHE A 201 -6.49 5.76 -1.01
CA PHE A 201 -5.20 5.80 -0.32
C PHE A 201 -4.04 5.28 -1.16
N ASN A 202 -2.85 5.80 -0.83
CA ASN A 202 -1.60 5.64 -1.57
C ASN A 202 -1.73 6.11 -3.02
N GLU A 203 -2.35 7.28 -3.20
CA GLU A 203 -2.82 7.82 -4.48
C GLU A 203 -1.76 7.90 -5.59
N ARG A 204 -0.49 8.08 -5.20
CA ARG A 204 0.63 8.19 -6.14
C ARG A 204 1.94 7.61 -5.61
N PHE A 205 2.91 7.43 -6.51
CA PHE A 205 4.30 7.21 -6.14
C PHE A 205 5.00 8.52 -5.73
N PHE A 206 5.89 8.42 -4.74
CA PHE A 206 6.81 9.50 -4.39
C PHE A 206 8.05 9.54 -5.29
N SER A 207 8.61 10.73 -5.49
CA SER A 207 9.97 10.87 -6.02
C SER A 207 11.00 10.82 -4.89
N LYS A 208 12.23 10.38 -5.18
CA LYS A 208 13.31 10.37 -4.18
C LYS A 208 13.61 11.76 -3.63
N TRP A 209 13.58 12.76 -4.50
CA TRP A 209 13.85 14.15 -4.15
C TRP A 209 12.76 14.74 -3.24
N GLU A 210 11.49 14.43 -3.55
CA GLU A 210 10.35 14.83 -2.73
C GLU A 210 10.42 14.25 -1.32
N VAL A 211 10.67 12.94 -1.18
CA VAL A 211 10.83 12.32 0.14
C VAL A 211 11.99 12.95 0.90
N TYR A 212 13.13 13.14 0.25
CA TYR A 212 14.28 13.77 0.89
C TYR A 212 13.94 15.17 1.39
N ASN A 213 13.29 16.00 0.57
CA ASN A 213 12.88 17.35 0.98
C ASN A 213 11.94 17.30 2.18
N TYR A 214 10.90 16.47 2.19
CA TYR A 214 9.99 16.42 3.33
C TYR A 214 10.70 16.04 4.63
N LEU A 215 11.65 15.09 4.58
CA LEU A 215 12.36 14.64 5.78
C LEU A 215 13.50 15.59 6.18
N SER A 216 14.16 16.26 5.23
CA SER A 216 15.33 17.10 5.51
C SER A 216 14.98 18.46 6.13
N HIS A 217 13.71 18.87 6.07
CA HIS A 217 13.21 20.04 6.79
C HIS A 217 12.92 19.75 8.28
N GLU A 218 13.02 18.49 8.70
CA GLU A 218 12.83 18.09 10.08
C GLU A 218 14.22 17.90 10.75
N ASP A 219 14.61 18.85 11.60
CA ASP A 219 15.94 18.90 12.22
C ASP A 219 16.31 17.60 12.96
N HIS A 220 15.34 16.92 13.57
CA HIS A 220 15.55 15.66 14.28
C HIS A 220 15.76 14.46 13.35
N LEU A 221 15.31 14.53 12.09
CA LEU A 221 15.50 13.47 11.09
C LEU A 221 16.74 13.68 10.23
N LEU A 222 17.19 14.92 10.04
CA LEU A 222 18.35 15.27 9.22
C LEU A 222 19.60 14.41 9.52
N PRO A 223 19.97 14.10 10.78
CA PRO A 223 21.10 13.24 11.09
C PRO A 223 20.99 11.81 10.53
N TYR A 224 19.78 11.34 10.27
CA TYR A 224 19.48 9.99 9.75
C TYR A 224 19.32 9.96 8.23
N LEU A 225 19.55 11.07 7.53
CA LEU A 225 19.45 11.14 6.07
C LEU A 225 20.85 11.19 5.44
N PRO A 226 21.13 10.37 4.42
CA PRO A 226 22.32 10.57 3.58
C PRO A 226 22.26 11.94 2.90
N ASP A 227 23.37 12.67 2.89
CA ASP A 227 23.45 13.96 2.18
C ASP A 227 23.06 13.74 0.71
N THR A 228 22.07 14.49 0.24
CA THR A 228 21.44 14.29 -1.06
C THR A 228 21.22 15.62 -1.75
N LYS A 229 21.59 15.71 -3.03
CA LYS A 229 21.37 16.88 -3.87
C LYS A 229 20.75 16.49 -5.20
N LEU A 230 20.01 17.42 -5.81
CA LEU A 230 19.72 17.33 -7.24
C LEU A 230 21.04 17.32 -8.02
N LEU A 231 21.13 16.43 -9.01
CA LEU A 231 22.34 16.25 -9.77
C LEU A 231 22.51 17.39 -10.78
N THR A 232 23.57 18.17 -10.59
CA THR A 232 24.17 19.08 -11.57
C THR A 232 25.65 18.75 -11.68
N ARG A 233 26.37 19.41 -12.59
CA ARG A 233 27.81 19.24 -12.69
C ARG A 233 28.49 19.67 -11.39
N GLU A 234 28.06 20.80 -10.84
CA GLU A 234 28.57 21.42 -9.63
C GLU A 234 28.28 20.57 -8.40
N SER A 235 27.04 20.07 -8.25
CA SER A 235 26.70 19.22 -7.11
C SER A 235 27.41 17.88 -7.16
N LEU A 236 27.69 17.32 -8.35
CA LEU A 236 28.50 16.10 -8.47
C LEU A 236 29.97 16.34 -8.05
N ILE A 237 30.57 17.47 -8.44
CA ILE A 237 31.92 17.84 -7.99
C ILE A 237 31.95 17.98 -6.48
N GLU A 238 31.02 18.75 -5.92
CA GLU A 238 30.93 18.98 -4.48
C GLU A 238 30.80 17.67 -3.71
N MET A 239 29.85 16.82 -4.13
CA MET A 239 29.56 15.56 -3.44
C MET A 239 30.71 14.55 -3.55
N THR A 240 31.39 14.45 -4.69
CA THR A 240 32.56 13.56 -4.83
C THR A 240 33.82 14.10 -4.16
N ASN A 241 33.91 15.42 -3.92
CA ASN A 241 34.96 15.98 -3.08
C ASN A 241 34.71 15.76 -1.58
N LYS A 242 33.44 15.80 -1.17
CA LYS A 242 33.02 15.62 0.23
C LYS A 242 33.00 14.15 0.66
N TYR A 243 32.65 13.23 -0.23
CA TYR A 243 32.47 11.81 0.07
C TYR A 243 33.27 10.92 -0.89
N SER A 244 33.89 9.87 -0.35
CA SER A 244 34.65 8.88 -1.12
C SER A 244 33.78 8.09 -2.10
N THR A 245 32.53 7.83 -1.73
CA THR A 245 31.54 7.14 -2.56
C THR A 245 30.26 7.95 -2.62
N VAL A 246 29.70 8.09 -3.82
CA VAL A 246 28.36 8.67 -4.05
C VAL A 246 27.57 7.80 -5.02
N PHE A 247 26.25 7.86 -4.92
CA PHE A 247 25.33 7.19 -5.82
C PHE A 247 24.57 8.20 -6.67
N ILE A 248 24.53 7.97 -7.98
CA ILE A 248 23.64 8.68 -8.89
C ILE A 248 22.39 7.83 -9.12
N LYS A 249 21.23 8.39 -8.79
CA LYS A 249 19.94 7.70 -8.85
C LYS A 249 18.90 8.57 -9.58
N PRO A 250 18.09 8.03 -10.51
CA PRO A 250 16.93 8.74 -11.04
C PRO A 250 15.96 9.13 -9.93
N ILE A 251 15.39 10.34 -10.01
CA ILE A 251 14.36 10.76 -9.03
C ILE A 251 13.13 9.85 -9.06
N HIS A 252 12.84 9.30 -10.24
CA HIS A 252 11.82 8.29 -10.50
C HIS A 252 12.50 6.98 -10.92
N GLY A 253 12.46 6.00 -10.03
CA GLY A 253 13.02 4.68 -10.27
C GLY A 253 12.40 3.68 -9.30
N SER A 254 12.71 2.41 -9.51
CA SER A 254 12.29 1.33 -8.60
C SER A 254 13.30 0.20 -8.65
N GLN A 255 13.22 -0.70 -7.66
CA GLN A 255 13.95 -1.97 -7.65
C GLN A 255 15.49 -1.85 -7.71
N GLY A 256 16.06 -0.73 -7.26
CA GLY A 256 17.51 -0.53 -7.28
C GLY A 256 18.14 -0.56 -8.68
N ARG A 257 17.36 -0.46 -9.76
CA ARG A 257 17.85 -0.48 -11.14
C ARG A 257 18.29 0.90 -11.60
N ASN A 258 19.22 0.94 -12.56
CA ASN A 258 19.78 2.17 -13.12
C ASN A 258 20.37 3.06 -12.02
N ILE A 259 21.25 2.51 -11.19
CA ILE A 259 22.01 3.27 -10.20
C ILE A 259 23.47 3.21 -10.60
N LEU A 260 24.14 4.36 -10.61
CA LEU A 260 25.60 4.42 -10.73
C LEU A 260 26.21 4.60 -9.34
N LYS A 261 27.16 3.75 -8.99
CA LYS A 261 28.04 3.95 -7.84
C LYS A 261 29.33 4.61 -8.35
N ILE A 262 29.67 5.76 -7.79
CA ILE A 262 30.87 6.51 -8.13
C ILE A 262 31.80 6.46 -6.94
N THR A 263 33.00 5.92 -7.12
CA THR A 263 34.06 5.91 -6.09
C THR A 263 35.21 6.79 -6.56
N LYS A 264 35.55 7.82 -5.79
CA LYS A 264 36.65 8.73 -6.14
C LYS A 264 38.01 8.09 -5.81
N ASP A 265 38.93 8.14 -6.77
CA ASP A 265 40.30 7.65 -6.67
C ASP A 265 41.24 8.76 -7.19
N GLU A 266 41.82 9.53 -6.26
CA GLU A 266 42.63 10.72 -6.54
C GLU A 266 41.95 11.70 -7.53
N ASN A 267 42.42 11.73 -8.78
CA ASN A 267 41.94 12.60 -9.87
C ASN A 267 40.97 11.90 -10.83
N SER A 268 40.48 10.73 -10.45
CA SER A 268 39.66 9.87 -11.30
C SER A 268 38.52 9.22 -10.52
N TYR A 269 37.62 8.57 -11.25
CA TYR A 269 36.38 8.02 -10.71
C TYR A 269 36.16 6.62 -11.23
N TRP A 270 35.96 5.67 -10.31
CA TRP A 270 35.44 4.35 -10.63
C TRP A 270 33.93 4.39 -10.71
N VAL A 271 33.36 3.77 -11.73
CA VAL A 271 31.91 3.74 -11.96
C VAL A 271 31.42 2.30 -12.02
N ASP A 272 30.47 1.95 -11.15
CA ASP A 272 29.74 0.68 -11.22
C ASP A 272 28.25 0.92 -11.52
N THR A 273 27.60 -0.05 -12.18
CA THR A 273 26.16 -0.02 -12.49
C THR A 273 25.41 -1.14 -11.78
N SER A 274 24.22 -0.83 -11.25
CA SER A 274 23.32 -1.82 -10.67
C SER A 274 22.58 -2.68 -11.70
N THR A 275 22.78 -2.42 -12.99
CA THR A 275 22.17 -3.12 -14.12
C THR A 275 23.26 -3.60 -15.08
N ASN A 276 23.16 -4.85 -15.57
CA ASN A 276 24.10 -5.53 -16.48
C ASN A 276 25.45 -5.97 -15.87
N HIS A 277 25.42 -6.78 -14.80
CA HIS A 277 26.61 -7.30 -14.09
C HIS A 277 27.57 -8.15 -14.95
N HIS A 278 27.14 -8.67 -16.11
CA HIS A 278 27.99 -9.46 -17.00
C HIS A 278 29.03 -8.61 -17.77
N LEU A 279 28.86 -7.29 -17.80
CA LEU A 279 29.88 -6.36 -18.25
C LEU A 279 30.54 -5.79 -17.01
N LYS A 280 31.66 -6.40 -16.57
CA LYS A 280 32.59 -5.79 -15.61
C LYS A 280 32.91 -4.38 -16.10
N SER A 281 32.27 -3.39 -15.51
CA SER A 281 32.24 -2.01 -16.01
C SER A 281 32.87 -1.05 -15.02
N GLU A 282 33.76 -1.54 -14.16
CA GLU A 282 34.74 -0.72 -13.46
C GLU A 282 35.56 0.06 -14.51
N ARG A 283 35.12 1.27 -14.78
CA ARG A 283 35.83 2.22 -15.65
C ARG A 283 36.41 3.29 -14.76
N LYS A 284 37.72 3.48 -14.85
CA LYS A 284 38.41 4.64 -14.30
C LYS A 284 38.25 5.79 -15.28
N LEU A 285 37.46 6.80 -14.90
CA LEU A 285 37.11 7.94 -15.75
C LEU A 285 37.68 9.24 -15.17
N SER A 286 38.02 10.19 -16.04
CA SER A 286 38.13 11.60 -15.65
C SER A 286 36.76 12.17 -15.30
N PHE A 287 36.72 13.35 -14.68
CA PHE A 287 35.44 13.99 -14.34
C PHE A 287 34.57 14.27 -15.57
N ASN A 288 35.17 14.74 -16.67
CA ASN A 288 34.42 15.06 -17.89
C ASN A 288 33.82 13.80 -18.53
N GLU A 289 34.57 12.70 -18.55
CA GLU A 289 34.09 11.41 -19.03
C GLU A 289 33.00 10.83 -18.13
N LEU A 290 33.13 10.96 -16.81
CA LEU A 290 32.07 10.58 -15.85
C LEU A 290 30.77 11.35 -16.13
N PHE A 291 30.86 12.66 -16.31
CA PHE A 291 29.68 13.49 -16.54
C PHE A 291 29.01 13.17 -17.88
N GLN A 292 29.79 12.97 -18.94
CA GLN A 292 29.27 12.50 -20.23
C GLN A 292 28.63 11.11 -20.13
N HIS A 293 29.29 10.18 -19.42
CA HIS A 293 28.77 8.84 -19.18
C HIS A 293 27.40 8.88 -18.48
N TYR A 294 27.26 9.71 -17.44
CA TYR A 294 25.99 9.97 -16.77
C TYR A 294 24.92 10.46 -17.76
N GLN A 295 25.23 11.48 -18.57
CA GLN A 295 24.26 12.07 -19.51
C GLN A 295 23.74 11.04 -20.52
N THR A 296 24.63 10.18 -21.03
CA THR A 296 24.23 9.08 -21.91
C THR A 296 23.42 8.02 -21.18
N PHE A 297 23.88 7.57 -20.00
CA PHE A 297 23.23 6.50 -19.24
C PHE A 297 21.80 6.86 -18.81
N PHE A 298 21.57 8.12 -18.40
CA PHE A 298 20.27 8.57 -17.88
C PHE A 298 19.45 9.41 -18.85
N THR A 299 19.86 9.55 -20.11
CA THR A 299 19.24 10.35 -21.19
C THR A 299 17.85 10.92 -20.85
N LYS A 300 17.78 12.25 -20.64
CA LYS A 300 16.56 13.03 -20.33
C LYS A 300 15.87 12.69 -19.00
N LYS A 301 16.58 12.15 -18.00
CA LYS A 301 16.04 11.91 -16.65
C LYS A 301 16.69 12.80 -15.61
N TRP A 302 15.84 13.38 -14.77
CA TRP A 302 16.27 14.06 -13.55
C TRP A 302 16.82 13.03 -12.56
N CYS A 303 17.97 13.34 -11.97
CA CYS A 303 18.67 12.47 -11.03
C CYS A 303 19.04 13.23 -9.75
N ILE A 304 19.28 12.47 -8.68
CA ILE A 304 19.97 12.93 -7.48
C ILE A 304 21.38 12.35 -7.43
N VAL A 305 22.28 13.05 -6.75
CA VAL A 305 23.53 12.52 -6.21
C VAL A 305 23.36 12.39 -4.70
N GLN A 306 23.66 11.21 -4.16
CA GLN A 306 23.46 10.88 -2.76
C GLN A 306 24.74 10.29 -2.17
N GLN A 307 25.06 10.64 -0.93
CA GLN A 307 26.17 10.07 -0.17
C GLN A 307 26.09 8.53 -0.16
N GLY A 308 27.22 7.88 -0.43
CA GLY A 308 27.39 6.45 -0.21
C GLY A 308 27.63 6.17 1.26
N ILE A 309 26.81 5.30 1.86
CA ILE A 309 26.96 4.87 3.24
C ILE A 309 27.62 3.49 3.26
N ASP A 310 28.65 3.36 4.09
CA ASP A 310 29.33 2.09 4.36
C ASP A 310 28.50 1.27 5.36
N LEU A 311 27.54 0.52 4.83
CA LEU A 311 26.59 -0.26 5.62
C LEU A 311 27.21 -1.55 6.11
N ILE A 312 26.77 -2.02 7.28
CA ILE A 312 27.11 -3.35 7.79
C ILE A 312 26.84 -4.45 6.76
N ASP A 313 27.63 -5.51 6.85
CA ASP A 313 27.57 -6.64 5.94
C ASP A 313 27.37 -7.98 6.67
N TYR A 314 26.81 -8.95 5.95
CA TYR A 314 26.70 -10.36 6.35
C TYR A 314 27.52 -11.19 5.37
N TYR A 315 28.71 -11.62 5.78
CA TYR A 315 29.69 -12.29 4.90
C TYR A 315 29.99 -11.47 3.63
N SER A 316 30.34 -10.19 3.80
CA SER A 316 30.68 -9.24 2.72
C SER A 316 29.52 -8.96 1.75
N ARG A 317 28.29 -9.20 2.19
CA ARG A 317 27.06 -8.85 1.47
C ARG A 317 26.31 -7.78 2.25
N GLN A 318 26.03 -6.67 1.60
CA GLN A 318 25.42 -5.50 2.23
C GLN A 318 24.05 -5.84 2.81
N ILE A 319 23.78 -5.33 4.01
CA ILE A 319 22.48 -5.47 4.69
C ILE A 319 21.75 -4.13 4.69
N ASP A 320 20.47 -4.17 4.33
CA ASP A 320 19.53 -3.13 4.74
C ASP A 320 18.28 -3.75 5.39
N PHE A 321 17.45 -2.90 5.98
CA PHE A 321 16.24 -3.31 6.67
C PHE A 321 15.02 -2.65 6.03
N ARG A 322 14.10 -3.48 5.55
CA ARG A 322 12.77 -3.05 5.09
C ARG A 322 11.81 -3.08 6.27
N VAL A 323 11.35 -1.91 6.70
CA VAL A 323 10.27 -1.75 7.67
C VAL A 323 8.97 -1.47 6.92
N LEU A 324 7.97 -2.33 7.08
CA LEU A 324 6.63 -2.09 6.56
C LEU A 324 5.76 -1.46 7.64
N CYS A 325 5.26 -0.27 7.35
CA CYS A 325 4.40 0.51 8.22
C CYS A 325 3.00 0.61 7.59
N HIS A 326 1.97 0.48 8.43
CA HIS A 326 0.58 0.68 8.02
C HIS A 326 -0.12 1.58 9.03
N ARG A 327 -1.10 2.35 8.56
CA ARG A 327 -2.03 3.03 9.46
C ARG A 327 -2.95 2.00 10.13
N ASN A 328 -3.19 2.20 11.41
CA ASN A 328 -4.13 1.39 12.19
C ASN A 328 -5.54 2.02 12.18
N SER A 329 -6.48 1.40 12.90
CA SER A 329 -7.87 1.89 13.01
C SER A 329 -8.03 3.18 13.83
N GLN A 330 -6.97 3.69 14.43
CA GLN A 330 -6.92 5.00 15.08
C GLN A 330 -6.23 6.04 14.19
N ASN A 331 -6.00 5.70 12.92
CA ASN A 331 -5.30 6.54 11.96
C ASN A 331 -3.83 6.83 12.32
N LEU A 332 -3.22 6.03 13.21
CA LEU A 332 -1.83 6.15 13.64
C LEU A 332 -0.93 5.16 12.88
N TRP A 333 0.30 5.56 12.58
CA TRP A 333 1.29 4.69 11.96
C TRP A 333 1.80 3.62 12.93
N SER A 334 1.92 2.40 12.44
CA SER A 334 2.46 1.28 13.20
C SER A 334 3.32 0.37 12.33
N LYS A 335 4.42 -0.13 12.90
CA LYS A 335 5.24 -1.16 12.27
C LYS A 335 4.49 -2.49 12.21
N THR A 336 4.28 -3.01 11.00
CA THR A 336 3.69 -4.33 10.78
C THR A 336 4.73 -5.43 10.67
N SER A 337 5.85 -5.18 9.97
CA SER A 337 6.96 -6.12 9.89
C SER A 337 8.28 -5.41 9.63
N THR A 338 9.37 -6.07 10.00
CA THR A 338 10.72 -5.67 9.62
C THR A 338 11.43 -6.91 9.10
N VAL A 339 12.13 -6.79 7.98
CA VAL A 339 12.97 -7.84 7.42
C VAL A 339 14.34 -7.28 7.07
N ALA A 340 15.38 -8.07 7.32
CA ALA A 340 16.72 -7.77 6.80
C ALA A 340 16.81 -8.29 5.37
N ARG A 341 17.34 -7.48 4.45
CA ARG A 341 17.62 -7.86 3.07
C ARG A 341 19.12 -7.84 2.86
N ILE A 342 19.63 -8.96 2.38
CA ILE A 342 21.05 -9.17 2.13
C ILE A 342 21.26 -9.14 0.62
N SER A 343 22.15 -8.28 0.12
CA SER A 343 22.43 -8.18 -1.32
C SER A 343 22.91 -9.50 -1.92
N ALA A 344 22.76 -9.69 -3.23
CA ALA A 344 23.43 -10.83 -3.87
C ALA A 344 24.96 -10.63 -3.82
N LYS A 345 25.73 -11.71 -3.98
CA LYS A 345 27.20 -11.61 -4.02
C LYS A 345 27.63 -10.58 -5.06
N GLN A 346 28.58 -9.71 -4.69
CA GLN A 346 29.15 -8.65 -5.55
C GLN A 346 28.14 -7.59 -6.03
N GLN A 347 26.95 -7.48 -5.40
CA GLN A 347 26.02 -6.39 -5.65
C GLN A 347 26.02 -5.37 -4.51
N PHE A 348 26.01 -4.09 -4.89
CA PHE A 348 25.88 -2.95 -3.98
C PHE A 348 24.42 -2.53 -3.72
N VAL A 349 23.45 -3.31 -4.21
CA VAL A 349 22.02 -3.09 -3.95
C VAL A 349 21.41 -4.34 -3.32
N SER A 350 20.83 -4.18 -2.14
CA SER A 350 20.17 -5.22 -1.34
C SER A 350 18.74 -5.52 -1.78
N ASN A 351 18.49 -5.52 -3.10
CA ASN A 351 17.17 -5.81 -3.62
C ASN A 351 16.96 -7.32 -3.86
N ILE A 352 15.93 -7.88 -3.22
CA ILE A 352 15.48 -9.27 -3.41
C ILE A 352 15.25 -9.59 -4.88
N ALA A 353 14.69 -8.65 -5.66
CA ALA A 353 14.45 -8.84 -7.10
C ALA A 353 15.73 -8.95 -7.94
N GLN A 354 16.91 -8.72 -7.33
CA GLN A 354 18.22 -8.90 -7.95
C GLN A 354 18.99 -10.11 -7.38
N GLY A 355 18.31 -11.01 -6.65
CA GLY A 355 18.90 -12.23 -6.07
C GLY A 355 19.31 -12.09 -4.60
N GLY A 356 18.83 -11.06 -3.91
CA GLY A 356 19.05 -10.89 -2.47
C GLY A 356 18.27 -11.88 -1.60
N GLU A 357 18.73 -12.08 -0.36
CA GLU A 357 18.13 -12.99 0.63
C GLU A 357 17.42 -12.21 1.74
N ILE A 358 16.44 -12.87 2.39
CA ILE A 358 15.71 -12.30 3.52
C ILE A 358 16.08 -13.02 4.80
N MET A 359 16.36 -12.24 5.86
CA MET A 359 16.60 -12.76 7.20
C MET A 359 15.77 -12.03 8.26
N ARG A 360 15.61 -12.67 9.42
CA ARG A 360 15.05 -12.01 10.60
C ARG A 360 16.00 -10.89 11.05
N PRO A 361 15.50 -9.67 11.34
CA PRO A 361 16.36 -8.52 11.63
C PRO A 361 17.35 -8.77 12.76
N VAL A 362 16.88 -9.27 13.90
CA VAL A 362 17.73 -9.54 15.07
C VAL A 362 18.80 -10.58 14.77
N LEU A 363 18.51 -11.56 13.91
CA LEU A 363 19.49 -12.59 13.52
C LEU A 363 20.61 -11.99 12.66
N ALA A 364 20.24 -11.14 11.68
CA ALA A 364 21.22 -10.43 10.85
C ALA A 364 22.06 -9.45 11.70
N LEU A 365 21.42 -8.69 12.59
CA LEU A 365 22.10 -7.74 13.47
C LEU A 365 23.04 -8.41 14.47
N SER A 366 22.69 -9.60 14.98
CA SER A 366 23.53 -10.34 15.94
C SER A 366 24.84 -10.86 15.34
N HIS A 367 25.01 -10.77 14.01
CA HIS A 367 26.27 -11.05 13.35
C HIS A 367 27.27 -9.89 13.51
N CYS A 368 26.77 -8.66 13.62
CA CYS A 368 27.58 -7.44 13.66
C CYS A 368 27.62 -6.79 15.05
N PHE A 369 26.63 -7.07 15.89
CA PHE A 369 26.45 -6.47 17.21
C PHE A 369 26.15 -7.55 18.25
N SER A 370 26.31 -7.22 19.54
CA SER A 370 25.83 -8.09 20.62
C SER A 370 24.31 -8.29 20.53
N LYS A 371 23.78 -9.36 21.13
CA LYS A 371 22.34 -9.63 21.11
C LYS A 371 21.51 -8.49 21.70
N GLN A 372 22.00 -7.82 22.74
CA GLN A 372 21.31 -6.69 23.37
C GLN A 372 21.27 -5.47 22.44
N GLU A 373 22.40 -5.14 21.83
CA GLU A 373 22.49 -4.08 20.82
C GLU A 373 21.62 -4.39 19.60
N ALA A 374 21.62 -5.63 19.11
CA ALA A 374 20.78 -6.06 18.01
C ALA A 374 19.27 -5.86 18.30
N MET A 375 18.84 -6.13 19.53
CA MET A 375 17.46 -5.86 19.95
C MET A 375 17.15 -4.36 20.02
N ALA A 376 18.07 -3.56 20.58
CA ALA A 376 17.94 -2.11 20.64
C ALA A 376 17.89 -1.48 19.24
N GLN A 377 18.79 -1.88 18.34
CA GLN A 377 18.79 -1.45 16.93
C GLN A 377 17.51 -1.83 16.22
N SER A 378 16.98 -3.04 16.46
CA SER A 378 15.69 -3.45 15.89
C SER A 378 14.51 -2.61 16.38
N ALA A 379 14.56 -2.05 17.59
CA ALA A 379 13.56 -1.13 18.11
C ALA A 379 13.70 0.25 17.46
N LEU A 380 14.93 0.78 17.40
CA LEU A 380 15.23 2.07 16.74
C LEU A 380 14.84 2.08 15.26
N LEU A 381 15.06 0.97 14.55
CA LEU A 381 14.59 0.81 13.15
C LEU A 381 13.08 1.05 13.03
N ALA A 382 12.30 0.54 14.00
CA ALA A 382 10.85 0.69 13.99
C ALA A 382 10.42 2.12 14.32
N GLU A 383 11.03 2.74 15.34
CA GLU A 383 10.75 4.11 15.76
C GLU A 383 11.06 5.10 14.64
N LEU A 384 12.25 5.02 14.04
CA LEU A 384 12.68 5.87 12.93
C LEU A 384 11.76 5.73 11.71
N ALA A 385 11.35 4.50 11.39
CA ALA A 385 10.44 4.26 10.28
C ALA A 385 9.04 4.84 10.55
N ILE A 386 8.50 4.69 11.76
CA ILE A 386 7.20 5.26 12.14
C ILE A 386 7.24 6.78 12.07
N GLU A 387 8.30 7.41 12.58
CA GLU A 387 8.48 8.85 12.55
C GLU A 387 8.54 9.38 11.11
N ALA A 388 9.37 8.76 10.25
CA ALA A 388 9.45 9.14 8.85
C ALA A 388 8.10 8.98 8.11
N CYS A 389 7.32 7.95 8.45
CA CYS A 389 5.97 7.76 7.90
C CYS A 389 4.99 8.85 8.39
N SER A 390 5.11 9.26 9.66
CA SER A 390 4.32 10.35 10.23
C SER A 390 4.58 11.66 9.51
N ILE A 391 5.85 12.07 9.38
CA ILE A 391 6.28 13.29 8.67
C ILE A 391 5.81 13.28 7.22
N LEU A 392 6.08 12.20 6.48
CA LEU A 392 5.62 12.08 5.09
C LEU A 392 4.10 12.26 4.96
N SER A 393 3.36 11.71 5.91
CA SER A 393 1.92 11.80 5.90
C SER A 393 1.37 13.18 6.27
N GLN A 394 2.13 14.01 6.99
CA GLN A 394 1.74 15.39 7.30
C GLN A 394 1.98 16.33 6.11
N HIS A 395 3.05 16.10 5.36
CA HIS A 395 3.44 16.94 4.22
C HIS A 395 2.84 16.49 2.88
N THR A 396 2.28 15.28 2.80
CA THR A 396 1.65 14.73 1.59
C THR A 396 0.14 14.97 1.61
N SER A 397 -0.40 15.51 0.51
CA SER A 397 -1.85 15.55 0.26
C SER A 397 -2.43 14.15 0.02
N GLY A 398 -3.62 13.89 0.54
CA GLY A 398 -4.31 12.62 0.36
C GLY A 398 -4.01 11.60 1.46
N ILE A 399 -4.57 10.40 1.32
CA ILE A 399 -4.48 9.37 2.37
C ILE A 399 -3.29 8.45 2.10
N LEU A 400 -2.45 8.24 3.11
CA LEU A 400 -1.41 7.22 3.11
C LEU A 400 -1.77 6.12 4.11
N GLY A 401 -1.94 4.89 3.63
CA GLY A 401 -2.28 3.71 4.44
C GLY A 401 -1.14 2.71 4.60
N GLU A 402 -0.14 2.75 3.72
CA GLU A 402 1.01 1.84 3.73
C GLU A 402 2.28 2.55 3.26
N LEU A 403 3.41 2.30 3.95
CA LEU A 403 4.74 2.73 3.51
C LEU A 403 5.77 1.62 3.78
N GLY A 404 6.70 1.44 2.85
CA GLY A 404 7.90 0.64 3.05
C GLY A 404 9.13 1.53 3.18
N VAL A 405 9.74 1.53 4.36
CA VAL A 405 10.94 2.32 4.69
C VAL A 405 12.17 1.40 4.62
N ASP A 406 13.14 1.78 3.81
CA ASP A 406 14.46 1.15 3.75
C ASP A 406 15.42 1.90 4.64
N ILE A 407 15.97 1.21 5.63
CA ILE A 407 16.94 1.76 6.58
C ILE A 407 18.22 0.93 6.53
N GLY A 408 19.35 1.60 6.35
CA GLY A 408 20.68 1.02 6.51
C GLY A 408 21.23 1.30 7.90
N ILE A 409 22.19 0.49 8.34
CA ILE A 409 23.00 0.73 9.54
C ILE A 409 24.46 0.71 9.13
N ASP A 410 25.24 1.71 9.52
CA ASP A 410 26.68 1.72 9.26
C ASP A 410 27.49 0.93 10.30
N HIS A 411 28.79 0.75 10.05
CA HIS A 411 29.69 0.04 10.97
C HIS A 411 29.82 0.67 12.36
N HIS A 412 29.36 1.91 12.56
CA HIS A 412 29.31 2.58 13.86
C HIS A 412 27.95 2.44 14.55
N GLY A 413 27.01 1.72 13.95
CA GLY A 413 25.67 1.50 14.48
C GLY A 413 24.70 2.67 14.24
N LYS A 414 25.06 3.65 13.41
CA LYS A 414 24.17 4.76 13.06
C LYS A 414 23.19 4.34 11.95
N LEU A 415 21.93 4.73 12.12
CA LEU A 415 20.85 4.45 11.18
C LEU A 415 20.79 5.50 10.06
N TRP A 416 20.39 5.04 8.88
CA TRP A 416 20.26 5.88 7.69
C TRP A 416 18.99 5.51 6.92
N ILE A 417 18.05 6.43 6.76
CA ILE A 417 16.87 6.26 5.89
C ILE A 417 17.34 6.36 4.44
N ILE A 418 17.30 5.23 3.72
CA ILE A 418 17.81 5.12 2.34
C ILE A 418 16.72 5.42 1.32
N GLU A 419 15.51 4.89 1.51
CA GLU A 419 14.39 5.07 0.59
C GLU A 419 13.04 4.87 1.31
N ILE A 420 12.00 5.60 0.91
CA ILE A 420 10.62 5.32 1.32
C ILE A 420 9.75 5.09 0.10
N ASN A 421 8.98 4.01 0.12
CA ASN A 421 8.15 3.54 -0.98
C ASN A 421 6.67 3.54 -0.58
N SER A 422 5.82 4.28 -1.30
CA SER A 422 4.36 4.28 -1.10
C SER A 422 3.66 3.03 -1.63
N LYS A 423 4.29 2.23 -2.50
CA LYS A 423 3.72 0.97 -2.98
C LYS A 423 4.74 -0.14 -2.85
N PRO A 424 5.04 -0.62 -1.62
CA PRO A 424 6.03 -1.66 -1.42
C PRO A 424 5.64 -2.95 -2.16
N SER A 425 6.65 -3.73 -2.53
CA SER A 425 6.47 -5.01 -3.24
C SER A 425 5.63 -6.00 -2.42
N LYS A 426 4.84 -6.84 -3.11
CA LYS A 426 4.05 -7.92 -2.50
C LYS A 426 4.50 -9.31 -2.94
N ASN A 427 5.59 -9.40 -3.72
CA ASN A 427 6.24 -10.63 -4.21
C ASN A 427 6.96 -11.40 -3.09
N PHE A 428 6.26 -11.64 -1.99
CA PHE A 428 6.74 -12.53 -0.94
C PHE A 428 6.00 -13.85 -1.12
N GLU A 429 6.71 -14.84 -1.66
CA GLU A 429 6.24 -16.22 -1.79
C GLU A 429 6.24 -16.91 -0.44
N ASP A 430 5.47 -16.40 0.52
CA ASP A 430 5.00 -17.26 1.58
C ASP A 430 3.74 -17.96 1.05
N LYS A 431 3.92 -19.12 0.41
CA LYS A 431 2.83 -20.01 -0.02
C LYS A 431 2.07 -20.62 1.17
N SER A 432 2.23 -20.09 2.39
CA SER A 432 1.38 -20.46 3.51
C SER A 432 -0.07 -20.06 3.22
N LEU A 433 -1.02 -20.90 3.65
CA LEU A 433 -2.45 -20.62 3.59
C LEU A 433 -2.87 -19.46 4.53
N LYS A 434 -1.94 -18.84 5.26
CA LYS A 434 -2.23 -17.83 6.28
C LYS A 434 -2.11 -16.42 5.69
N ILE A 435 -3.14 -15.61 5.92
CA ILE A 435 -3.12 -14.19 5.56
C ILE A 435 -2.01 -13.49 6.35
N ARG A 436 -1.09 -12.84 5.63
CA ARG A 436 0.10 -12.18 6.14
C ARG A 436 -0.28 -10.94 6.97
N PRO A 437 0.55 -10.53 7.94
CA PRO A 437 0.25 -9.38 8.78
C PRO A 437 -0.04 -8.08 8.02
N SER A 438 0.66 -7.82 6.90
CA SER A 438 0.40 -6.63 6.08
C SER A 438 -0.95 -6.65 5.37
N ALA A 439 -1.42 -7.82 4.90
CA ALA A 439 -2.76 -7.94 4.33
C ALA A 439 -3.82 -7.65 5.41
N LYS A 440 -3.66 -8.21 6.61
CA LYS A 440 -4.55 -7.91 7.76
C LYS A 440 -4.55 -6.43 8.13
N ALA A 441 -3.39 -5.78 8.13
CA ALA A 441 -3.28 -4.36 8.43
C ALA A 441 -4.03 -3.51 7.40
N ILE A 442 -3.89 -3.82 6.11
CA ILE A 442 -4.63 -3.16 5.02
C ILE A 442 -6.14 -3.35 5.18
N ILE A 443 -6.61 -4.58 5.41
CA ILE A 443 -8.04 -4.87 5.60
C ILE A 443 -8.61 -4.06 6.78
N ARG A 444 -7.89 -4.00 7.90
CA ARG A 444 -8.31 -3.21 9.08
C ARG A 444 -8.35 -1.71 8.78
N PHE A 445 -7.37 -1.20 8.05
CA PHE A 445 -7.34 0.21 7.66
C PHE A 445 -8.50 0.55 6.71
N CYS A 446 -8.73 -0.27 5.68
CA CYS A 446 -9.88 -0.15 4.80
C CYS A 446 -11.21 -0.21 5.55
N THR A 447 -11.32 -1.10 6.54
CA THR A 447 -12.51 -1.19 7.41
C THR A 447 -12.70 0.09 8.23
N SER A 448 -11.61 0.66 8.77
CA SER A 448 -11.66 1.96 9.47
C SER A 448 -12.20 3.05 8.54
N LEU A 449 -11.61 3.22 7.36
CA LEU A 449 -12.02 4.22 6.38
C LEU A 449 -13.49 4.05 5.95
N ALA A 450 -13.94 2.80 5.76
CA ALA A 450 -15.32 2.51 5.42
C ALA A 450 -16.31 2.93 6.51
N PHE A 451 -15.94 2.86 7.79
CA PHE A 451 -16.82 3.22 8.90
C PHE A 451 -16.51 4.59 9.51
N GLU A 452 -15.46 5.29 9.12
CA GLU A 452 -15.23 6.67 9.58
C GLU A 452 -16.40 7.58 9.17
N LYS A 453 -16.82 8.46 10.08
CA LYS A 453 -17.79 9.50 9.73
C LYS A 453 -17.05 10.51 8.86
N SER A 454 -17.61 10.90 7.71
CA SER A 454 -17.10 12.03 6.94
C SER A 454 -17.19 13.27 7.83
N THR A 455 -16.10 13.59 8.54
CA THR A 455 -15.98 14.85 9.26
C THR A 455 -15.61 15.87 8.21
N LYS A 456 -16.59 16.59 7.68
CA LYS A 456 -16.28 17.87 7.04
C LYS A 456 -15.53 18.71 8.08
N LYS A 457 -14.29 19.08 7.75
CA LYS A 457 -13.76 20.34 8.26
C LYS A 457 -14.68 21.39 7.66
N GLU A 458 -15.55 21.96 8.50
CA GLU A 458 -16.07 23.29 8.22
C GLU A 458 -14.86 24.21 8.26
N ASP A 459 -14.33 24.54 7.08
CA ASP A 459 -13.35 25.61 6.94
C ASP A 459 -14.06 26.90 7.36
N SER A 460 -13.67 27.39 8.54
CA SER A 460 -13.93 28.75 9.03
C SER A 460 -12.90 29.72 8.47
#